data_AF-A0A6F8PS71-F1
#
_entry.id   AF-A0A6F8PS71-F1
#
_cell.length_a   1.000
_cell.length_b   1.000
_cell.length_c   1.000
_cell.angle_alpha   90.00
_cell.angle_beta   90.00
_cell.angle_gamma   90.00
#
_symmetry.space_group_name_H-M   'P 1'
#
loop_
_entity.id
_entity.type
_entity.pdbx_description
1 polymer ?
#
loop_
_entity_poly.entity_id
_entity_poly.type
_entity_poly.pdbx_seq_one_letter_code
_entity_poly.pdbx_strand_id
1 'polypeptide(L)'
;MNLITKIPLMTFSALFLSLMLSTQAKALGGIDTLSDKNEKEMVVRMAEILEISKDQSYEIFKNFIQNYLDFEDWSAYWSKNDTLDNSKVVNSIDKFLFLTILNDNRVINLSLFKFSKEKQVTLQIVESLPRQKSSGLEKYEELKADKKFEMEDENSKFAYFTEKGMASKVNISIRDTSSLIQFVDLRSFNLN
;
A
#
# COMPACT_ATOMS: atom_id res chain seq x y z
N MET A 1 -28.91 16.65 -64.09
CA MET A 1 -28.50 15.40 -63.41
C MET A 1 -27.83 15.80 -62.11
N ASN A 2 -28.55 15.77 -60.99
CA ASN A 2 -28.03 16.17 -59.67
C ASN A 2 -27.76 14.90 -58.84
N LEU A 3 -26.49 14.63 -58.56
CA LEU A 3 -26.07 13.57 -57.65
C LEU A 3 -26.02 14.13 -56.23
N ILE A 4 -27.10 13.91 -55.47
CA ILE A 4 -27.13 14.10 -54.02
C ILE A 4 -26.49 12.86 -53.40
N THR A 5 -25.24 12.97 -52.98
CA THR A 5 -24.57 11.95 -52.16
C THR A 5 -25.12 12.01 -50.74
N LYS A 6 -25.99 11.05 -50.41
CA LYS A 6 -26.39 10.77 -49.03
C LYS A 6 -25.18 10.24 -48.26
N ILE A 7 -24.67 11.03 -47.32
CA ILE A 7 -23.73 10.54 -46.30
C ILE A 7 -24.53 9.62 -45.35
N PRO A 8 -24.07 8.39 -45.06
CA PRO A 8 -24.81 7.48 -44.22
C PRO A 8 -24.77 7.98 -42.77
N LEU A 9 -25.95 8.21 -42.19
CA LEU A 9 -26.20 8.61 -40.80
C LEU A 9 -25.66 7.60 -39.74
N MET A 10 -25.08 6.48 -40.16
CA MET A 10 -24.62 5.38 -39.29
C MET A 10 -23.22 5.55 -38.69
N THR A 11 -22.36 6.43 -39.25
CA THR A 11 -20.99 6.58 -38.72
C THR A 11 -20.91 7.50 -37.50
N PHE A 12 -21.87 8.39 -37.30
CA PHE A 12 -21.90 9.27 -36.12
C PHE A 12 -22.29 8.53 -34.83
N SER A 13 -23.14 7.51 -34.92
CA SER A 13 -23.62 6.76 -33.76
C SER A 13 -22.56 5.84 -33.14
N ALA A 14 -21.66 5.27 -33.96
CA ALA A 14 -20.60 4.38 -33.49
C ALA A 14 -19.47 5.11 -32.76
N LEU A 15 -19.15 6.34 -33.18
CA LEU A 15 -18.13 7.17 -32.54
C LEU A 15 -18.61 7.71 -31.17
N PHE A 16 -19.91 8.00 -31.05
CA PHE A 16 -20.49 8.49 -29.80
C PHE A 16 -20.62 7.36 -28.74
N LEU A 17 -20.93 6.13 -29.18
CA LEU A 17 -21.01 4.98 -28.29
C LEU A 17 -19.63 4.51 -27.79
N SER A 18 -18.56 4.63 -28.60
CA SER A 18 -17.20 4.30 -28.15
C SER A 18 -16.64 5.34 -27.17
N LEU A 19 -16.95 6.62 -27.34
CA LEU A 19 -16.64 7.68 -26.37
C LEU A 19 -17.37 7.45 -25.03
N MET A 20 -18.65 7.05 -25.07
CA MET A 20 -19.44 6.70 -23.87
C MET A 20 -18.96 5.44 -23.15
N LEU A 21 -18.43 4.44 -23.87
CA LEU A 21 -17.88 3.22 -23.25
C LEU A 21 -16.49 3.45 -22.65
N SER A 22 -15.69 4.37 -23.21
CA SER A 22 -14.37 4.71 -22.65
C SER A 22 -14.44 5.48 -21.33
N THR A 23 -15.52 6.24 -21.09
CA THR A 23 -15.74 6.93 -19.81
C THR A 23 -16.33 6.00 -18.74
N GLN A 24 -17.09 4.97 -19.14
CA GLN A 24 -17.64 3.95 -18.23
C GLN A 24 -16.59 2.92 -17.79
N ALA A 25 -15.55 2.65 -18.60
CA ALA A 25 -14.47 1.73 -18.21
C ALA A 25 -13.63 2.25 -17.02
N LYS A 26 -13.59 3.57 -16.80
CA LYS A 26 -12.99 4.18 -15.59
C LYS A 26 -13.94 4.21 -14.39
N ALA A 27 -15.22 3.86 -14.57
CA ALA A 27 -16.25 3.91 -13.53
C ALA A 27 -16.50 2.56 -12.82
N LEU A 28 -15.78 1.50 -13.19
CA LEU A 28 -16.05 0.12 -12.72
C LEU A 28 -15.14 -0.38 -11.59
N GLY A 29 -14.29 0.47 -11.02
CA GLY A 29 -13.31 0.04 -10.00
C GLY A 29 -12.79 1.15 -9.10
N GLY A 30 -13.66 2.04 -8.63
CA GLY A 30 -13.29 3.14 -7.71
C GLY A 30 -13.64 2.85 -6.25
N ILE A 31 -13.42 3.83 -5.37
CA ILE A 31 -13.69 3.74 -3.92
C ILE A 31 -15.08 3.18 -3.56
N ASP A 32 -16.08 3.40 -4.42
CA ASP A 32 -17.44 2.92 -4.21
C ASP A 32 -17.57 1.40 -4.23
N THR A 33 -16.60 0.67 -4.80
CA THR A 33 -16.56 -0.80 -4.78
C THR A 33 -16.14 -1.38 -3.45
N LEU A 34 -15.58 -0.57 -2.53
CA LEU A 34 -15.33 -1.01 -1.16
C LEU A 34 -16.69 -1.16 -0.46
N SER A 35 -16.93 -2.28 0.21
CA SER A 35 -18.16 -2.47 1.00
C SER A 35 -18.02 -1.96 2.42
N ASP A 36 -16.79 -1.93 2.94
CA ASP A 36 -16.48 -1.54 4.31
C ASP A 36 -16.34 -0.02 4.44
N LYS A 37 -17.04 0.54 5.44
CA LYS A 37 -17.03 1.98 5.72
C LYS A 37 -15.65 2.48 6.18
N ASN A 38 -14.95 1.69 6.99
CA ASN A 38 -13.63 2.03 7.52
C ASN A 38 -12.58 2.02 6.41
N GLU A 39 -12.67 1.09 5.46
CA GLU A 39 -11.82 1.09 4.26
C GLU A 39 -12.03 2.35 3.42
N LYS A 40 -13.29 2.74 3.18
CA LYS A 40 -13.60 4.00 2.47
C LYS A 40 -13.04 5.22 3.20
N GLU A 41 -13.22 5.28 4.51
CA GLU A 41 -12.70 6.38 5.33
C GLU A 41 -11.18 6.44 5.26
N MET A 42 -10.50 5.30 5.32
CA MET A 42 -9.05 5.20 5.11
C MET A 42 -8.62 5.77 3.76
N VAL A 43 -9.26 5.35 2.65
CA VAL A 43 -8.94 5.86 1.31
C VAL A 43 -9.14 7.38 1.21
N VAL A 44 -10.25 7.90 1.73
CA VAL A 44 -10.53 9.35 1.73
C VAL A 44 -9.48 10.09 2.54
N ARG A 45 -9.20 9.63 3.76
CA ARG A 45 -8.27 10.29 4.67
C ARG A 45 -6.83 10.26 4.15
N MET A 46 -6.41 9.17 3.54
CA MET A 46 -5.12 9.08 2.85
C MET A 46 -5.02 10.11 1.72
N ALA A 47 -6.07 10.25 0.90
CA ALA A 47 -6.11 11.23 -0.18
C ALA A 47 -5.97 12.66 0.35
N GLU A 48 -6.67 12.98 1.43
CA GLU A 48 -6.62 14.28 2.09
C GLU A 48 -5.25 14.59 2.70
N ILE A 49 -4.67 13.65 3.45
CA ILE A 49 -3.39 13.85 4.14
C ILE A 49 -2.23 13.96 3.16
N LEU A 50 -2.19 13.08 2.16
CA LEU A 50 -1.14 13.09 1.15
C LEU A 50 -1.41 14.15 0.07
N GLU A 51 -2.57 14.80 0.07
CA GLU A 51 -2.97 15.74 -0.99
C GLU A 51 -2.80 15.10 -2.39
N ILE A 52 -3.42 13.93 -2.58
CA ILE A 52 -3.47 13.18 -3.86
C ILE A 52 -4.93 12.94 -4.25
N SER A 53 -5.19 12.46 -5.48
CA SER A 53 -6.57 12.16 -5.88
C SER A 53 -7.14 10.96 -5.11
N LYS A 54 -8.47 10.90 -4.96
CA LYS A 54 -9.13 9.74 -4.35
C LYS A 54 -8.86 8.45 -5.12
N ASP A 55 -8.78 8.53 -6.45
CA ASP A 55 -8.45 7.37 -7.31
C ASP A 55 -7.02 6.88 -7.04
N GLN A 56 -6.04 7.79 -6.92
CA GLN A 56 -4.66 7.43 -6.58
C GLN A 56 -4.57 6.81 -5.19
N SER A 57 -5.27 7.38 -4.21
CA SER A 57 -5.34 6.81 -2.86
C SER A 57 -6.00 5.44 -2.86
N TYR A 58 -7.07 5.25 -3.64
CA TYR A 58 -7.75 3.97 -3.80
C TYR A 58 -6.83 2.92 -4.42
N GLU A 59 -6.06 3.27 -5.46
CA GLU A 59 -5.08 2.36 -6.06
C GLU A 59 -3.98 1.96 -5.07
N ILE A 60 -3.47 2.91 -4.29
CA ILE A 60 -2.49 2.61 -3.23
C ILE A 60 -3.11 1.65 -2.21
N PHE A 61 -4.33 1.94 -1.76
CA PHE A 61 -5.04 1.11 -0.80
C PHE A 61 -5.25 -0.31 -1.34
N LYS A 62 -5.80 -0.43 -2.55
CA LYS A 62 -6.18 -1.70 -3.17
C LYS A 62 -4.97 -2.58 -3.45
N ASN A 63 -3.88 -2.00 -3.95
CA ASN A 63 -2.71 -2.75 -4.39
C ASN A 63 -1.74 -3.08 -3.24
N PHE A 64 -1.72 -2.29 -2.16
CA PHE A 64 -0.68 -2.41 -1.13
C PHE A 64 -1.19 -2.53 0.31
N ILE A 65 -2.42 -2.07 0.63
CA ILE A 65 -2.86 -1.98 2.03
C ILE A 65 -3.98 -2.96 2.36
N GLN A 66 -4.92 -3.19 1.43
CA GLN A 66 -6.15 -3.93 1.71
C GLN A 66 -5.90 -5.32 2.31
N ASN A 67 -4.92 -6.07 1.80
CA ASN A 67 -4.61 -7.42 2.27
C ASN A 67 -4.22 -7.49 3.77
N TYR A 68 -3.90 -6.35 4.39
CA TYR A 68 -3.58 -6.27 5.82
C TYR A 68 -4.82 -6.00 6.70
N LEU A 69 -5.98 -5.74 6.09
CA LEU A 69 -7.24 -5.38 6.75
C LEU A 69 -8.31 -6.48 6.69
N ASP A 70 -7.99 -7.67 6.17
CA ASP A 70 -8.91 -8.81 6.03
C ASP A 70 -9.32 -9.47 7.38
N PHE A 71 -9.43 -8.68 8.46
CA PHE A 71 -9.74 -9.12 9.81
C PHE A 71 -10.86 -8.26 10.40
N GLU A 72 -11.74 -8.85 11.21
CA GLU A 72 -12.98 -8.18 11.65
C GLU A 72 -12.75 -7.06 12.69
N ASP A 73 -11.69 -7.15 13.52
CA ASP A 73 -11.46 -6.26 14.67
C ASP A 73 -10.10 -5.53 14.60
N TRP A 74 -9.94 -4.63 13.63
CA TRP A 74 -8.74 -3.77 13.56
C TRP A 74 -8.96 -2.36 14.11
N SER A 75 -7.90 -1.77 14.65
CA SER A 75 -7.85 -0.37 15.07
C SER A 75 -6.70 0.34 14.38
N ALA A 76 -6.89 1.60 14.01
CA ALA A 76 -5.86 2.39 13.35
C ALA A 76 -5.58 3.70 14.08
N TYR A 77 -4.30 4.06 14.18
CA TYR A 77 -3.89 5.42 14.52
C TYR A 77 -3.01 6.01 13.42
N TRP A 78 -3.06 7.34 13.31
CA TRP A 78 -2.44 8.08 12.21
C TRP A 78 -1.55 9.19 12.77
N SER A 79 -0.42 9.43 12.12
CA SER A 79 0.43 10.59 12.33
C SER A 79 0.83 11.16 10.97
N LYS A 80 0.89 12.49 10.88
CA LYS A 80 1.08 13.24 9.63
C LYS A 80 1.85 14.52 9.93
N ASN A 81 2.14 15.32 8.90
CA ASN A 81 2.95 16.53 9.03
C ASN A 81 2.56 17.44 10.21
N ASP A 82 1.26 17.64 10.44
CA ASP A 82 0.71 18.53 11.48
C ASP A 82 0.56 17.89 12.87
N THR A 83 0.82 16.58 13.02
CA THR A 83 0.80 15.91 14.34
C THR A 83 2.14 15.96 15.05
N LEU A 84 3.17 16.55 14.43
CA LEU A 84 4.51 16.65 15.01
C LEU A 84 4.69 17.95 15.78
N ASP A 85 5.10 17.83 17.04
CA ASP A 85 5.47 18.98 17.87
C ASP A 85 6.66 19.74 17.27
N ASN A 86 6.56 21.07 17.19
CA ASN A 86 7.63 21.97 16.73
C ASN A 86 8.22 21.62 15.35
N SER A 87 7.42 21.04 14.46
CA SER A 87 7.88 20.59 13.15
C SER A 87 8.01 21.72 12.12
N LYS A 88 9.12 21.75 11.41
CA LYS A 88 9.34 22.64 10.25
C LYS A 88 8.63 22.16 8.99
N VAL A 89 8.08 20.95 8.99
CA VAL A 89 7.47 20.32 7.81
C VAL A 89 5.94 20.32 7.83
N VAL A 90 5.31 20.98 8.82
CA VAL A 90 3.83 21.09 8.91
C VAL A 90 3.22 21.59 7.61
N ASN A 91 3.81 22.64 7.02
CA ASN A 91 3.35 23.26 5.78
C ASN A 91 4.16 22.80 4.55
N SER A 92 4.89 21.68 4.64
CA SER A 92 5.65 21.16 3.50
C SER A 92 4.71 20.75 2.36
N ILE A 93 5.18 20.92 1.12
CA ILE A 93 4.55 20.35 -0.07
C ILE A 93 4.72 18.83 -0.11
N ASP A 94 5.78 18.31 0.51
CA ASP A 94 5.98 16.88 0.70
C ASP A 94 5.22 16.45 1.96
N LYS A 95 4.48 15.34 1.82
CA LYS A 95 3.59 14.85 2.86
C LYS A 95 4.07 13.50 3.36
N PHE A 96 3.87 13.24 4.63
CA PHE A 96 4.00 11.90 5.15
C PHE A 96 2.73 11.49 5.88
N LEU A 97 2.54 10.18 5.92
CA LEU A 97 1.51 9.51 6.68
C LEU A 97 2.10 8.27 7.32
N PHE A 98 2.14 8.26 8.65
CA PHE A 98 2.38 7.06 9.43
C PHE A 98 1.02 6.53 9.87
N LEU A 99 0.73 5.28 9.52
CA LEU A 99 -0.46 4.56 9.91
C LEU A 99 -0.01 3.32 10.66
N THR A 100 -0.52 3.11 11.86
CA THR A 100 -0.39 1.81 12.53
C THR A 100 -1.75 1.16 12.61
N ILE A 101 -1.82 -0.08 12.18
CA ILE A 101 -3.00 -0.95 12.30
C ILE A 101 -2.67 -2.00 13.36
N LEU A 102 -3.55 -2.13 14.34
CA LEU A 102 -3.54 -3.18 15.35
C LEU A 102 -4.65 -4.18 15.03
N ASN A 103 -4.31 -5.45 15.14
CA ASN A 103 -5.19 -6.60 15.03
C ASN A 103 -4.72 -7.66 16.06
N ASP A 104 -5.57 -8.61 16.41
CA ASP A 104 -5.43 -9.65 17.44
C ASP A 104 -4.02 -10.23 17.64
N ASN A 105 -3.24 -10.41 16.56
CA ASN A 105 -1.89 -10.98 16.66
C ASN A 105 -0.83 -10.34 15.76
N ARG A 106 -1.13 -9.13 15.24
CA ARG A 106 -0.28 -8.41 14.28
C ARG A 106 -0.30 -6.91 14.54
N VAL A 107 0.86 -6.29 14.36
CA VAL A 107 0.99 -4.83 14.27
C VAL A 107 1.52 -4.51 12.89
N ILE A 108 0.75 -3.76 12.10
CA ILE A 108 1.16 -3.33 10.76
C ILE A 108 1.47 -1.84 10.83
N ASN A 109 2.71 -1.46 10.54
CA ASN A 109 3.11 -0.06 10.42
C ASN A 109 3.30 0.28 8.95
N LEU A 110 2.57 1.27 8.48
CA LEU A 110 2.59 1.80 7.13
C LEU A 110 3.19 3.21 7.20
N SER A 111 4.24 3.44 6.44
CA SER A 111 4.85 4.76 6.27
C SER A 111 4.75 5.16 4.81
N LEU A 112 3.94 6.17 4.52
CA LEU A 112 3.76 6.71 3.18
C LEU A 112 4.41 8.08 3.12
N PHE A 113 5.27 8.30 2.14
CA PHE A 113 5.93 9.57 1.89
C PHE A 113 5.64 10.03 0.48
N LYS A 114 4.92 11.13 0.32
CA LYS A 114 4.73 11.80 -0.95
C LYS A 114 5.89 12.76 -1.19
N PHE A 115 6.59 12.52 -2.29
CA PHE A 115 7.56 13.43 -2.88
C PHE A 115 6.90 14.19 -4.03
N SER A 116 6.54 15.45 -3.77
CA SER A 116 5.76 16.27 -4.69
C SER A 116 6.51 16.57 -5.98
N LYS A 117 7.83 16.79 -5.91
CA LYS A 117 8.66 17.07 -7.08
C LYS A 117 8.76 15.85 -8.01
N GLU A 118 8.94 14.66 -7.44
CA GLU A 118 9.08 13.40 -8.16
C GLU A 118 7.73 12.78 -8.56
N LYS A 119 6.61 13.36 -8.09
CA LYS A 119 5.24 12.86 -8.30
C LYS A 119 5.12 11.39 -7.91
N GLN A 120 5.62 11.06 -6.72
CA GLN A 120 5.69 9.68 -6.26
C GLN A 120 5.28 9.59 -4.78
N VAL A 121 4.64 8.47 -4.43
CA VAL A 121 4.48 8.04 -3.04
C VAL A 121 5.38 6.83 -2.81
N THR A 122 6.31 6.93 -1.88
CA THR A 122 7.05 5.78 -1.36
C THR A 122 6.29 5.19 -0.19
N LEU A 123 6.17 3.87 -0.16
CA LEU A 123 5.52 3.13 0.91
C LEU A 123 6.52 2.19 1.56
N GLN A 124 6.58 2.21 2.89
CA GLN A 124 7.18 1.16 3.69
C GLN A 124 6.09 0.49 4.50
N ILE A 125 6.02 -0.84 4.44
CA ILE A 125 5.09 -1.65 5.20
C ILE A 125 5.91 -2.54 6.11
N VAL A 126 5.65 -2.49 7.42
CA VAL A 126 6.29 -3.35 8.42
C VAL A 126 5.20 -4.13 9.14
N GLU A 127 5.01 -5.37 8.76
CA GLU A 127 4.14 -6.31 9.48
C GLU A 127 4.94 -6.98 10.58
N SER A 128 4.52 -6.83 11.83
CA SER A 128 5.16 -7.39 13.01
C SER A 128 4.28 -8.48 13.62
N LEU A 129 4.82 -9.68 13.73
CA LEU A 129 4.14 -10.87 14.23
C LEU A 129 4.86 -11.37 15.48
N PRO A 130 4.39 -10.99 16.68
CA PRO A 130 4.84 -11.60 17.93
C PRO A 130 4.50 -13.08 17.92
N ARG A 131 5.49 -13.93 18.19
CA ARG A 131 5.34 -15.40 18.16
C ARG A 131 6.07 -16.05 19.32
N GLN A 132 5.86 -17.36 19.49
CA GLN A 132 6.68 -18.16 20.39
C GLN A 132 8.08 -18.32 19.80
N LYS A 133 9.08 -18.55 20.66
CA LYS A 133 10.46 -18.77 20.22
C LYS A 133 10.59 -19.87 19.16
N SER A 134 9.85 -20.97 19.31
CA SER A 134 9.85 -22.10 18.37
C SER A 134 9.49 -21.67 16.94
N SER A 135 8.41 -20.91 16.77
CA SER A 135 7.99 -20.42 15.45
C SER A 135 9.01 -19.46 14.81
N GLY A 136 9.70 -18.66 15.63
CA GLY A 136 10.77 -17.79 15.13
C GLY A 136 11.98 -18.58 14.62
N LEU A 137 12.38 -19.63 15.35
CA LEU A 137 13.46 -20.53 14.94
C LEU A 137 13.09 -21.35 13.71
N GLU A 138 11.85 -21.85 13.64
CA GLU A 138 11.34 -22.54 12.46
C GLU A 138 11.40 -21.64 11.22
N LYS A 139 10.97 -20.38 11.34
CA LYS A 139 11.05 -19.42 10.23
C LYS A 139 12.49 -19.11 9.83
N TYR A 140 13.42 -19.05 10.79
CA TYR A 140 14.84 -18.86 10.50
C TYR A 140 15.39 -20.00 9.64
N GLU A 141 15.14 -21.25 10.02
CA GLU A 141 15.60 -22.41 9.26
C GLU A 141 14.93 -22.50 7.88
N GLU A 142 13.64 -22.16 7.79
CA GLU A 142 12.91 -22.08 6.52
C GLU A 142 13.58 -21.08 5.55
N LEU A 143 13.82 -19.85 5.99
CA LEU A 143 14.42 -18.81 5.14
C LEU A 143 15.88 -19.11 4.78
N LYS A 144 16.63 -19.73 5.69
CA LYS A 144 18.01 -20.15 5.45
C LYS A 144 18.11 -21.25 4.40
N ALA A 145 17.11 -22.14 4.34
CA ALA A 145 17.04 -23.21 3.35
C ALA A 145 16.49 -22.74 1.99
N ASP A 146 15.71 -21.66 1.96
CA ASP A 146 15.12 -21.13 0.73
C ASP A 146 16.14 -20.33 -0.10
N LYS A 147 16.40 -20.82 -1.32
CA LYS A 147 17.32 -20.20 -2.28
C LYS A 147 16.88 -18.81 -2.75
N LYS A 148 15.60 -18.46 -2.58
CA LYS A 148 15.07 -17.13 -2.91
C LYS A 148 15.60 -16.06 -1.97
N PHE A 149 15.96 -16.43 -0.74
CA PHE A 149 16.45 -15.50 0.25
C PHE A 149 17.98 -15.51 0.32
N GLU A 150 18.53 -14.39 0.75
CA GLU A 150 19.89 -14.24 1.19
C GLU A 150 19.91 -13.68 2.60
N MET A 151 20.80 -14.22 3.44
CA MET A 151 21.00 -13.72 4.79
C MET A 151 21.98 -12.55 4.72
N GLU A 152 21.53 -11.36 5.12
CA GLU A 152 22.35 -10.15 5.11
C GLU A 152 23.23 -10.06 6.35
N ASP A 153 22.67 -10.38 7.51
CA ASP A 153 23.35 -10.30 8.81
C ASP A 153 22.70 -11.25 9.83
N GLU A 154 23.50 -11.78 10.76
CA GLU A 154 23.02 -12.61 11.86
C GLU A 154 23.85 -12.45 13.14
N ASN A 155 23.18 -12.62 14.28
CA ASN A 155 23.80 -12.87 15.57
C ASN A 155 22.91 -13.79 16.41
N SER A 156 23.30 -14.04 17.66
CA SER A 156 22.58 -14.97 18.56
C SER A 156 21.11 -14.61 18.84
N LYS A 157 20.67 -13.38 18.53
CA LYS A 157 19.33 -12.86 18.83
C LYS A 157 18.59 -12.32 17.61
N PHE A 158 19.27 -12.10 16.49
CA PHE A 158 18.71 -11.42 15.33
C PHE A 158 19.21 -12.05 14.03
N ALA A 159 18.34 -12.11 13.03
CA ALA A 159 18.72 -12.46 11.66
C ALA A 159 17.93 -11.60 10.67
N TYR A 160 18.61 -11.17 9.60
CA TYR A 160 18.05 -10.37 8.53
C TYR A 160 18.15 -11.14 7.21
N PHE A 161 17.02 -11.32 6.55
CA PHE A 161 16.93 -11.96 5.25
C PHE A 161 16.36 -10.99 4.22
N THR A 162 16.91 -10.99 3.02
CA THR A 162 16.40 -10.23 1.87
C THR A 162 16.00 -11.20 0.77
N GLU A 163 14.84 -10.96 0.15
CA GLU A 163 14.46 -11.72 -1.05
C GLU A 163 15.27 -11.20 -2.25
N LYS A 164 15.94 -12.12 -2.96
CA LYS A 164 16.86 -11.75 -4.05
C LYS A 164 16.16 -10.99 -5.16
N GLY A 165 16.73 -9.83 -5.51
CA GLY A 165 16.19 -8.97 -6.56
C GLY A 165 14.97 -8.14 -6.11
N MET A 166 14.59 -8.22 -4.84
CA MET A 166 13.48 -7.49 -4.25
C MET A 166 13.98 -6.58 -3.13
N ALA A 167 13.22 -5.54 -2.80
CA ALA A 167 13.49 -4.70 -1.63
C ALA A 167 12.85 -5.26 -0.34
N SER A 168 12.16 -6.40 -0.45
CA SER A 168 11.44 -7.06 0.64
C SER A 168 12.40 -7.77 1.58
N LYS A 169 12.18 -7.62 2.89
CA LYS A 169 13.02 -8.21 3.93
C LYS A 169 12.19 -8.97 4.96
N VAL A 170 12.83 -9.95 5.60
CA VAL A 170 12.31 -10.62 6.78
C VAL A 170 13.32 -10.51 7.91
N ASN A 171 12.88 -9.91 9.01
CA ASN A 171 13.70 -9.78 10.22
C ASN A 171 13.16 -10.77 11.26
N ILE A 172 14.06 -11.53 11.87
CA ILE A 172 13.72 -12.44 12.97
C ILE A 172 14.47 -11.99 14.20
N SER A 173 13.74 -11.75 15.29
CA SER A 173 14.32 -11.55 16.63
C SER A 173 13.90 -12.68 17.55
N ILE A 174 14.86 -13.29 18.22
CA ILE A 174 14.64 -14.37 19.19
C ILE A 174 14.97 -13.86 20.60
N ARG A 175 14.03 -14.08 21.52
CA ARG A 175 14.16 -13.84 22.97
C ARG A 175 14.01 -15.17 23.71
N ASP A 176 14.10 -15.14 25.03
CA ASP A 176 14.15 -16.35 25.86
C ASP A 176 12.94 -17.27 25.64
N THR A 177 11.74 -16.70 25.60
CA THR A 177 10.47 -17.44 25.42
C THR A 177 9.67 -17.02 24.19
N SER A 178 9.99 -15.86 23.60
CA SER A 178 9.25 -15.27 22.49
C SER A 178 10.14 -14.99 21.29
N SER A 179 9.51 -14.72 20.17
CA SER A 179 10.15 -14.20 18.97
C SER A 179 9.31 -13.08 18.36
N LEU A 180 9.94 -12.31 17.49
CA LEU A 180 9.29 -11.36 16.61
C LEU A 180 9.73 -11.65 15.19
N ILE A 181 8.77 -11.93 14.32
CA ILE A 181 8.97 -12.02 12.88
C ILE A 181 8.45 -10.72 12.29
N GLN A 182 9.27 -10.01 11.52
CA GLN A 182 8.86 -8.81 10.82
C GLN A 182 9.03 -9.00 9.32
N PHE A 183 7.97 -8.72 8.56
CA PHE A 183 8.05 -8.59 7.10
C PHE A 183 8.12 -7.11 6.77
N VAL A 184 9.11 -6.72 5.97
CA VAL A 184 9.32 -5.35 5.54
C VAL A 184 9.20 -5.29 4.03
N ASP A 185 8.23 -4.53 3.54
CA ASP A 185 8.06 -4.26 2.12
C ASP A 185 8.33 -2.78 1.83
N LEU A 186 9.05 -2.53 0.74
CA LEU A 186 9.33 -1.20 0.22
C LEU A 186 8.78 -1.12 -1.19
N ARG A 187 7.85 -0.19 -1.41
CA ARG A 187 7.14 0.00 -2.68
C ARG A 187 7.13 1.46 -3.08
N SER A 188 6.87 1.72 -4.36
CA SER A 188 6.68 3.07 -4.90
C SER A 188 5.45 3.10 -5.79
N PHE A 189 4.67 4.17 -5.68
CA PHE A 189 3.51 4.44 -6.51
C PHE A 189 3.68 5.77 -7.24
N ASN A 190 3.53 5.78 -8.56
CA ASN A 190 3.66 6.99 -9.38
C ASN A 190 2.32 7.72 -9.47
N LEU A 191 2.32 9.04 -9.24
CA LEU A 191 1.13 9.90 -9.23
C LEU A 191 0.78 10.46 -10.62
N ASN A 192 1.16 9.77 -11.70
CA ASN A 192 0.95 10.23 -13.08
C ASN A 192 -0.51 10.08 -13.54
#